data_AF-A0A931UJW6-F1
#
_entry.id   AF-A0A931UJW6-F1
#
_cell.length_a   1.000
_cell.length_b   1.000
_cell.length_c   1.000
_cell.angle_alpha   90.00
_cell.angle_beta   90.00
_cell.angle_gamma   90.00
#
_symmetry.space_group_name_H-M   'P 1'
#
loop_
_entity.id
_entity.type
_entity.pdbx_description
1 polymer ?
#
loop_
_entity_poly.entity_id
_entity_poly.type
_entity_poly.pdbx_seq_one_letter_code
_entity_poly.pdbx_strand_id
1 'polypeptide(L)' 'MICGFCGHEFDESEGKQGCGGCTGGCHGIHCPRCNYMNPLEPAVVRKLKTMIKKFRKP' A
#
# COMPACT_ATOMS: atom_id res chain seq x y z
N MET A 1 -2.07 -2.87 -5.46
CA MET A 1 -1.65 -3.66 -4.28
C MET A 1 -2.60 -4.84 -4.07
N ILE A 2 -2.18 -5.86 -3.32
CA ILE A 2 -3.02 -7.03 -2.99
C ILE A 2 -3.32 -6.99 -1.49
N CYS A 3 -4.60 -7.15 -1.12
CA CYS A 3 -5.01 -7.21 0.28
C CYS A 3 -4.42 -8.46 0.96
N GLY A 4 -3.65 -8.27 2.03
CA GLY A 4 -3.07 -9.37 2.81
C GLY A 4 -4.08 -10.22 3.59
N PHE A 5 -5.34 -9.80 3.65
CA PHE A 5 -6.42 -10.54 4.31
C PHE A 5 -7.34 -11.25 3.32
N CYS A 6 -7.97 -10.51 2.39
CA CYS A 6 -8.97 -11.09 1.47
C CYS A 6 -8.47 -11.35 0.04
N GLY A 7 -7.19 -11.07 -0.24
CA GLY A 7 -6.57 -11.30 -1.56
C GLY A 7 -7.06 -10.40 -2.69
N HIS A 8 -7.97 -9.45 -2.43
CA HIS A 8 -8.44 -8.52 -3.45
C HIS A 8 -7.30 -7.63 -3.95
N GLU A 9 -7.11 -7.59 -5.26
CA GLU A 9 -6.23 -6.64 -5.92
C GLU A 9 -6.97 -5.32 -6.19
N PHE A 10 -6.34 -4.20 -5.82
CA PHE A 10 -6.88 -2.84 -5.97
C PHE A 10 -5.72 -1.82 -6.06
N ASP A 11 -5.93 -0.68 -6.68
CA ASP A 11 -4.95 0.40 -6.70
C ASP A 11 -4.83 1.08 -5.32
N GLU A 12 -3.64 1.57 -4.97
CA GLU A 12 -3.43 2.27 -3.69
C GLU A 12 -4.38 3.49 -3.54
N SER A 13 -4.72 4.16 -4.64
CA SER A 13 -5.65 5.31 -4.66
C SER A 13 -7.12 4.94 -4.45
N GLU A 14 -7.51 3.68 -4.71
CA GLU A 14 -8.85 3.15 -4.41
C GLU A 14 -9.01 2.80 -2.92
N GLY A 15 -7.90 2.76 -2.19
CA GLY A 15 -7.89 2.51 -0.77
C GLY A 15 -8.54 3.62 0.04
N LYS A 16 -9.27 3.26 1.09
CA LYS A 16 -9.94 4.25 1.94
C LYS A 16 -8.92 4.94 2.84
N GLN A 17 -8.99 6.28 2.88
CA GLN A 17 -8.24 7.08 3.86
C GLN A 17 -8.70 6.71 5.28
N GLY A 18 -7.75 6.63 6.22
CA GLY A 18 -8.01 6.07 7.56
C GLY A 18 -9.09 6.82 8.35
N CYS A 19 -9.59 6.18 9.40
CA CYS A 19 -10.76 6.63 10.19
C CYS A 19 -10.57 7.94 10.99
N GLY A 20 -9.40 8.58 10.92
CA GLY A 20 -9.09 9.79 11.69
C GLY A 20 -8.70 9.55 13.16
N GLY A 21 -8.65 8.30 13.63
CA GLY A 21 -8.33 7.97 15.03
C GLY A 21 -6.85 8.02 15.39
N CYS A 22 -5.94 8.03 14.41
CA CYS A 22 -4.49 7.98 14.65
C CYS A 22 -3.87 9.38 14.71
N THR A 23 -3.14 9.67 15.78
CA THR A 23 -2.30 10.88 15.88
C THR A 23 -1.19 10.81 14.82
N GLY A 24 -1.14 11.81 13.92
CA GLY A 24 -0.16 11.82 12.82
C GLY A 24 -0.62 11.11 11.54
N GLY A 25 -1.91 10.81 11.40
CA GLY A 25 -2.50 10.24 10.18
C GLY A 25 -2.47 8.71 10.14
N CYS A 26 -3.10 8.12 9.13
CA CYS A 26 -3.09 6.67 8.93
C CYS A 26 -1.83 6.25 8.17
N HIS A 27 -1.06 5.32 8.73
CA HIS A 27 0.18 4.80 8.12
C HIS A 27 -0.08 3.52 7.31
N GLY A 28 -1.33 3.32 6.89
CA GLY A 28 -1.79 2.17 6.12
C GLY A 28 -2.92 2.54 5.17
N ILE A 29 -3.27 1.60 4.29
CA ILE A 29 -4.36 1.71 3.33
C ILE A 29 -5.43 0.66 3.65
N HIS A 30 -6.67 1.09 3.85
CA HIS A 30 -7.77 0.16 4.08
C HIS A 30 -8.29 -0.41 2.76
N CYS A 31 -8.41 -1.74 2.70
CA CYS A 31 -8.93 -2.44 1.54
C CYS A 31 -10.37 -1.99 1.25
N PRO A 32 -10.71 -1.57 0.01
CA PRO A 32 -12.04 -1.09 -0.32
C PRO A 32 -13.12 -2.18 -0.20
N ARG A 33 -12.75 -3.45 -0.35
CA ARG A 33 -13.66 -4.61 -0.29
C ARG A 33 -13.94 -5.11 1.14
N CYS A 34 -12.92 -5.25 1.98
CA CYS A 34 -13.07 -5.90 3.31
C CYS A 34 -12.66 -5.00 4.49
N ASN A 35 -12.23 -3.76 4.23
CA ASN A 35 -11.80 -2.77 5.21
C ASN A 35 -10.56 -3.11 6.05
N TYR A 36 -9.90 -4.24 5.79
CA TYR A 36 -8.63 -4.60 6.41
C TYR A 36 -7.55 -3.54 6.15
N MET A 37 -6.82 -3.13 7.18
CA MET A 37 -5.72 -2.18 7.09
C MET A 37 -4.48 -2.90 6.54
N ASN A 38 -4.09 -2.56 5.31
CA ASN A 38 -2.85 -3.02 4.74
C ASN A 38 -1.73 -2.02 5.10
N PRO A 39 -0.56 -2.49 5.57
CA PRO A 39 0.57 -1.61 5.81
C PRO A 39 1.06 -1.02 4.49
N LEU A 40 1.38 0.28 4.49
CA LEU A 40 2.04 0.92 3.37
C LEU A 40 3.44 0.33 3.20
N GLU A 41 3.84 0.06 1.96
CA GLU A 41 5.24 -0.29 1.70
C GLU A 41 6.14 0.91 2.03
N PRO A 42 7.23 0.71 2.81
CA PRO A 42 8.16 1.80 3.11
C PRO A 42 8.71 2.45 1.83
N ALA A 43 8.83 3.77 1.83
CA ALA A 43 9.31 4.53 0.66
C ALA A 43 10.69 4.05 0.16
N VAL A 44 11.55 3.58 1.08
CA VAL A 44 12.87 3.02 0.76
C VAL A 44 12.74 1.74 -0.08
N VAL A 45 11.80 0.85 0.28
CA VAL A 45 11.53 -0.40 -0.46
C VAL A 45 11.00 -0.08 -1.86
N ARG A 46 10.09 0.90 -1.99
CA ARG A 46 9.59 1.36 -3.29
C ARG A 46 10.73 1.91 -4.17
N LYS A 47 11.61 2.75 -3.61
CA LYS A 47 12.78 3.28 -4.33
C LYS A 47 13.72 2.18 -4.79
N LEU A 48 14.03 1.21 -3.93
CA LEU A 48 14.89 0.08 -4.27
C LEU A 48 14.30 -0.76 -5.42
N LYS A 49 13.01 -1.09 -5.36
CA LYS A 49 12.32 -1.81 -6.45
C LYS A 49 12.41 -1.06 -7.79
N THR A 50 12.27 0.26 -7.77
CA THR A 50 12.40 1.10 -8.98
C THR A 50 13.84 1.10 -9.52
N MET A 51 14.84 1.21 -8.65
CA MET A 51 16.26 1.12 -9.04
C MET A 51 16.55 -0.23 -9.69
N ILE A 52 16.19 -1.34 -9.04
CA ILE A 52 16.41 -2.69 -9.57
C ILE A 52 15.73 -2.87 -10.93
N LYS A 53 14.47 -2.42 -11.10
CA LYS A 53 13.77 -2.44 -12.41
C LYS A 53 14.51 -1.66 -13.49
N LYS A 54 15.16 -0.54 -13.15
CA LYS A 54 15.95 0.26 -14.10
C LYS A 54 17.21 -0.49 -14.53
N PHE A 55 17.88 -1.18 -13.62
CA PHE A 55 19.07 -2.00 -13.91
C PHE A 55 18.75 -3.31 -14.64
N ARG A 56 17.50 -3.78 -14.58
CA ARG A 56 17.05 -5.03 -15.24
C ARG A 56 16.42 -4.82 -16.62
N LYS A 57 16.38 -3.59 -17.13
CA LYS A 57 16.05 -3.35 -18.54
C LYS A 57 17.26 -3.77 -19.39
N PRO A 58 17.07 -4.58 -20.46
CA PRO A 58 18.16 -4.95 -21.37
C PRO A 58 18.78 -3.71 -22.01
#